data_AF-A0A7J8HDR8-F1
#
_entry.id   AF-A0A7J8HDR8-F1
#
_cell.length_a   1.000
_cell.length_b   1.000
_cell.length_c   1.000
_cell.angle_alpha   90.00
_cell.angle_beta   90.00
_cell.angle_gamma   90.00
#
_symmetry.space_group_name_H-M   'P 1'
#
loop_
_entity.id
_entity.type
_entity.pdbx_description
1 polymer ?
#
loop_
_entity_poly.entity_id
_entity_poly.type
_entity_poly.pdbx_seq_one_letter_code
_entity_poly.pdbx_strand_id
1 'polypeptide(L)'
;MEVNILPGFLRLQELTDRNVTVIFLSEIIWEKFRPNTGCLEPFVLYFPDYSIGNLQKILSHDHPPEYSADFYAAYINILLGVFYTVCRDLKELRHLAVLNFPKYCEPVIKGEASERDTRKLWRNIEPHLKKAMQTVYLREISSSQWEKLQKDDTDPGQLEGLSAYTHVELPYYSKFILIAAYLASYNPARTDKRFFLKHHGKIKKTNFLKKHEKTSNHLLGPKLFPLDRLLAILYSIVDSRVAPTANIFSQRMHW
;
A
#
# COMPACT_ATOMS: atom_id res chain seq x y z
N MET A 1 21.03 -9.86 19.60
CA MET A 1 21.65 -8.73 18.85
C MET A 1 22.65 -8.10 19.79
N GLU A 2 23.91 -7.96 19.39
CA GLU A 2 24.97 -7.50 20.30
C GLU A 2 24.68 -6.08 20.79
N VAL A 3 24.45 -5.93 22.09
CA VAL A 3 23.99 -4.69 22.73
C VAL A 3 25.08 -3.60 22.74
N ASN A 4 26.33 -3.98 22.45
CA ASN A 4 27.51 -3.12 22.62
C ASN A 4 27.96 -2.41 21.33
N ILE A 5 27.35 -2.70 20.17
CA ILE A 5 27.79 -2.16 18.88
C ILE A 5 27.63 -0.64 18.83
N LEU A 6 26.42 -0.14 19.13
CA LEU A 6 26.13 1.29 19.06
C LEU A 6 26.99 2.11 20.05
N PRO A 7 27.08 1.77 21.35
CA PRO A 7 28.01 2.43 22.27
C PRO A 7 29.48 2.37 21.82
N GLY A 8 29.89 1.24 21.23
CA GLY A 8 31.25 1.06 20.70
C GLY A 8 31.57 2.03 19.57
N PHE A 9 30.65 2.18 18.59
CA PHE A 9 30.85 3.12 17.48
C PHE A 9 30.78 4.58 17.92
N LEU A 10 29.94 4.94 18.89
CA LEU A 10 29.88 6.30 19.43
C LEU A 10 31.21 6.70 20.08
N ARG A 11 31.91 5.76 20.71
CA ARG A 11 33.21 5.98 21.36
C ARG A 11 34.40 5.54 20.52
N LEU A 12 34.20 5.28 19.23
CA LEU A 12 35.24 4.68 18.39
C LEU A 12 36.51 5.53 18.34
N GLN A 13 36.36 6.86 18.33
CA GLN A 13 37.48 7.80 18.38
C GLN A 13 38.33 7.61 19.65
N GLU A 14 37.68 7.48 20.82
CA GLU A 14 38.36 7.24 22.11
C GLU A 14 38.99 5.85 22.17
N LEU A 15 38.29 4.82 21.64
CA LEU A 15 38.75 3.43 21.68
C LEU A 15 39.97 3.18 20.79
N THR A 16 40.08 3.91 19.68
CA THR A 16 41.17 3.74 18.71
C THR A 16 42.31 4.73 18.89
N ASP A 17 42.09 5.81 19.65
CA ASP A 17 43.00 6.96 19.76
C ASP A 17 43.44 7.51 18.39
N ARG A 18 42.48 7.52 17.44
CA ARG A 18 42.65 8.02 16.07
C ARG A 18 41.56 9.02 15.73
N ASN A 19 41.85 9.93 14.80
CA ASN A 19 40.90 10.90 14.30
C ASN A 19 39.86 10.23 13.38
N VAL A 20 38.82 9.63 13.99
CA VAL A 20 37.74 8.93 13.31
C VAL A 20 36.41 9.57 13.70
N THR A 21 35.63 10.00 12.71
CA THR A 21 34.27 10.52 12.91
C THR A 21 33.27 9.52 12.33
N VAL A 22 32.34 9.06 13.17
CA VAL A 22 31.26 8.16 12.74
C VAL A 22 30.00 8.98 12.51
N ILE A 23 29.38 8.82 11.33
CA ILE A 23 28.13 9.48 10.97
C ILE A 23 27.04 8.42 10.87
N PHE A 24 25.98 8.59 11.65
CA PHE A 24 24.78 7.75 11.58
C PHE A 24 23.68 8.47 10.82
N LEU A 25 23.02 7.75 9.92
CA LEU A 25 21.88 8.23 9.15
C LEU A 25 20.67 7.36 9.51
N SER A 26 19.56 7.98 9.92
CA SER A 26 18.33 7.25 10.22
C SER A 26 17.10 8.13 10.06
N GLU A 27 15.95 7.49 9.84
CA GLU A 27 14.63 8.14 9.84
C GLU A 27 13.98 8.14 11.23
N ILE A 28 14.70 7.62 12.24
CA ILE A 28 14.19 7.44 13.60
C ILE A 28 14.82 8.48 14.52
N ILE A 29 14.03 9.03 15.43
CA ILE A 29 14.53 9.97 16.44
C ILE A 29 15.56 9.32 17.38
N TRP A 30 16.57 10.08 17.79
CA TRP A 30 17.70 9.59 18.58
C TRP A 30 17.28 8.93 19.90
N GLU A 31 16.22 9.40 20.53
CA GLU A 31 15.73 8.91 21.82
C GLU A 31 15.42 7.40 21.81
N LYS A 32 15.04 6.84 20.66
CA LYS A 32 14.75 5.41 20.50
C LYS A 32 16.01 4.55 20.40
N PHE A 33 17.17 5.15 20.19
CA PHE A 33 18.46 4.45 20.13
C PHE A 33 19.18 4.41 21.47
N ARG A 34 18.72 5.17 22.48
CA ARG A 34 19.37 5.21 23.80
C ARG A 34 19.31 3.83 24.47
N PRO A 35 20.46 3.19 24.77
CA PRO A 35 20.49 1.95 25.51
C PRO A 35 20.21 2.19 27.00
N ASN A 36 19.74 1.16 27.70
CA ASN A 36 19.42 1.23 29.13
C ASN A 36 20.64 1.58 30.01
N THR A 37 21.85 1.26 29.55
CA THR A 37 23.11 1.51 30.27
C THR A 37 23.70 2.90 29.99
N GLY A 38 23.06 3.70 29.14
CA GLY A 38 23.61 4.97 28.64
C GLY A 38 24.68 4.78 27.54
N CYS A 39 24.95 5.86 26.82
CA CYS A 39 25.97 5.94 25.77
C CYS A 39 26.47 7.38 25.60
N LEU A 40 27.56 7.58 24.85
CA LEU A 40 28.02 8.92 24.49
C LEU A 40 26.98 9.59 23.58
N GLU A 41 26.49 10.78 23.96
CA GLU A 41 25.49 11.50 23.18
C GLU A 41 26.15 12.14 21.93
N PRO A 42 25.70 11.78 20.71
CA PRO A 42 26.21 12.37 19.48
C PRO A 42 25.64 13.77 19.24
N PHE A 43 26.25 14.51 18.33
CA PHE A 43 25.64 15.72 17.78
C PHE A 43 24.49 15.34 16.83
N VAL A 44 23.26 15.62 17.25
CA VAL A 44 22.05 15.31 16.47
C VAL A 44 21.76 16.46 15.49
N LEU A 45 21.87 16.16 14.20
CA LEU A 45 21.54 17.08 13.12
C LEU A 45 20.24 16.65 12.44
N TYR A 46 19.26 17.55 12.41
CA TYR A 46 17.99 17.32 11.73
C TYR A 46 18.03 17.84 10.29
N PHE A 47 17.66 16.98 9.34
CA PHE A 47 17.45 17.34 7.94
C PHE A 47 15.94 17.58 7.71
N PRO A 48 15.50 18.84 7.56
CA PRO A 48 14.08 19.14 7.42
C PRO A 48 13.52 18.70 6.07
N ASP A 49 12.22 18.42 6.07
CA ASP A 49 11.47 18.07 4.87
C ASP A 49 11.49 19.21 3.84
N TYR A 50 11.48 18.86 2.56
CA TYR A 50 11.34 19.84 1.50
C TYR A 50 9.92 20.46 1.48
N SER A 51 9.88 21.80 1.38
CA SER A 51 8.64 22.52 1.07
C SER A 51 8.25 22.31 -0.39
N ILE A 52 7.00 22.62 -0.75
CA ILE A 52 6.55 22.59 -2.16
C ILE A 52 7.45 23.42 -3.08
N GLY A 53 7.91 24.59 -2.63
CA GLY A 53 8.81 25.44 -3.41
C GLY A 53 10.22 24.85 -3.56
N ASN A 54 10.72 24.15 -2.54
CA ASN A 54 11.99 23.43 -2.64
C ASN A 54 11.89 22.26 -3.61
N LEU A 55 10.81 21.47 -3.53
CA LEU A 55 10.55 20.36 -4.45
C LEU A 55 10.43 20.85 -5.89
N GLN A 56 9.71 21.95 -6.13
CA GLN A 56 9.59 22.53 -7.47
C GLN A 56 10.97 22.91 -8.02
N LYS A 57 11.80 23.62 -7.24
CA LYS A 57 13.15 24.01 -7.67
C LYS A 57 14.06 22.81 -7.95
N ILE A 58 14.04 21.80 -7.08
CA ILE A 58 14.89 20.61 -7.21
C ILE A 58 14.46 19.79 -8.43
N LEU A 59 13.16 19.54 -8.59
CA LEU A 59 12.64 18.76 -9.71
C LEU A 59 12.81 19.49 -11.04
N SER A 60 12.60 20.80 -11.09
CA SER A 60 12.76 21.59 -12.32
C SER A 60 14.22 21.79 -12.75
N HIS A 61 15.20 21.49 -11.89
CA HIS A 61 16.63 21.59 -12.25
C HIS A 61 17.04 20.52 -13.28
N ASP A 62 16.43 19.33 -13.21
CA ASP A 62 16.75 18.19 -14.07
C ASP A 62 15.93 18.23 -15.38
N HIS A 63 15.78 19.42 -15.99
CA HIS A 63 14.95 19.59 -17.17
C HIS A 63 15.58 18.98 -18.44
N PRO A 64 14.76 18.43 -19.35
CA PRO A 64 15.24 17.94 -20.64
C PRO A 64 15.79 19.08 -21.51
N PRO A 65 16.92 18.88 -22.21
CA PRO A 65 17.54 19.92 -23.04
C PRO A 65 16.70 20.26 -24.29
N GLU A 66 15.76 19.41 -24.68
CA GLU A 66 14.91 19.62 -25.86
C GLU A 66 13.84 20.69 -25.66
N TYR A 67 13.52 21.05 -24.41
CA TYR A 67 12.42 21.95 -24.06
C TYR A 67 12.89 23.10 -23.18
N SER A 68 12.14 24.21 -23.20
CA SER A 68 12.41 25.36 -22.32
C SER A 68 12.30 24.98 -20.83
N ALA A 69 13.17 25.55 -20.00
CA ALA A 69 13.11 25.40 -18.55
C ALA A 69 11.77 25.86 -17.97
N ASP A 70 11.17 26.92 -18.53
CA ASP A 70 9.85 27.43 -18.12
C ASP A 70 8.73 26.43 -18.42
N PHE A 71 8.84 25.72 -19.55
CA PHE A 71 7.89 24.68 -19.95
C PHE A 71 7.92 23.51 -18.98
N TYR A 72 9.12 23.06 -18.61
CA TYR A 72 9.29 21.98 -17.62
C TYR A 72 8.90 22.44 -16.21
N ALA A 73 9.19 23.68 -15.82
CA ALA A 73 8.76 24.24 -14.54
C ALA A 73 7.23 24.31 -14.42
N ALA A 74 6.53 24.67 -15.50
CA ALA A 74 5.07 24.63 -15.56
C ALA A 74 4.53 23.20 -15.41
N TYR A 75 5.17 22.23 -16.06
CA TYR A 75 4.84 20.80 -15.90
C TYR A 75 5.00 20.32 -14.45
N ILE A 76 6.13 20.61 -13.81
CA ILE A 76 6.38 20.24 -12.42
C ILE A 76 5.38 20.90 -11.47
N ASN A 77 4.98 22.15 -11.72
CA ASN A 77 3.94 22.81 -10.93
C ASN A 77 2.59 22.08 -11.03
N ILE A 78 2.21 21.61 -12.23
CA ILE A 78 1.00 20.81 -12.44
C ILE A 78 1.12 19.47 -11.70
N LEU A 79 2.26 18.79 -11.82
CA LEU A 79 2.51 17.51 -11.16
C LEU A 79 2.42 17.66 -9.65
N LEU A 80 3.10 18.64 -9.07
CA LEU A 80 3.04 18.91 -7.63
C LEU A 80 1.62 19.29 -7.19
N GLY A 81 0.87 20.04 -8.00
CA GLY A 81 -0.53 20.37 -7.73
C GLY A 81 -1.43 19.14 -7.55
N VAL A 82 -1.13 18.03 -8.25
CA VAL A 82 -1.90 16.77 -8.14
C VAL A 82 -1.33 15.86 -7.03
N PHE A 83 -0.01 15.66 -7.00
CA PHE A 83 0.60 14.62 -6.17
C PHE A 83 1.02 15.07 -4.77
N TYR A 84 1.25 16.37 -4.52
CA TYR A 84 1.82 16.85 -3.25
C TYR A 84 0.97 16.51 -2.01
N THR A 85 -0.34 16.35 -2.18
CA THR A 85 -1.26 15.98 -1.10
C THR A 85 -1.11 14.52 -0.66
N VAL A 86 -0.59 13.65 -1.54
CA VAL A 86 -0.47 12.19 -1.31
C VAL A 86 0.98 11.76 -1.14
N CYS A 87 1.91 12.38 -1.89
CA CYS A 87 3.33 12.02 -1.91
C CYS A 87 4.21 13.27 -1.81
N ARG A 88 5.13 13.26 -0.84
CA ARG A 88 6.17 14.30 -0.65
C ARG A 88 7.60 13.74 -0.81
N ASP A 89 7.73 12.48 -1.23
CA ASP A 89 9.03 11.86 -1.50
C ASP A 89 9.57 12.35 -2.83
N LEU A 90 10.75 12.96 -2.79
CA LEU A 90 11.45 13.47 -3.97
C LEU A 90 11.71 12.38 -5.01
N LYS A 91 12.05 11.15 -4.58
CA LYS A 91 12.40 10.06 -5.51
C LYS A 91 11.19 9.59 -6.31
N GLU A 92 10.07 9.38 -5.63
CA GLU A 92 8.82 8.96 -6.27
C GLU A 92 8.26 10.09 -7.17
N LEU A 93 8.29 11.34 -6.71
CA LEU A 93 7.89 12.49 -7.54
C LEU A 93 8.76 12.63 -8.80
N ARG A 94 10.08 12.42 -8.69
CA ARG A 94 11.00 12.42 -9.84
C ARG A 94 10.66 11.27 -10.80
N HIS A 95 10.41 10.07 -10.28
CA HIS A 95 10.03 8.93 -11.13
C HIS A 95 8.74 9.20 -11.90
N LEU A 96 7.70 9.70 -11.22
CA LEU A 96 6.42 10.05 -11.84
C LEU A 96 6.53 11.21 -12.84
N ALA A 97 7.44 12.15 -12.59
CA ALA A 97 7.73 13.25 -13.51
C ALA A 97 8.34 12.73 -14.81
N VAL A 98 9.34 11.86 -14.73
CA VAL A 98 9.94 11.25 -15.93
C VAL A 98 8.91 10.42 -16.70
N LEU A 99 8.12 9.62 -15.99
CA LEU A 99 7.17 8.68 -16.59
C LEU A 99 6.01 9.37 -17.33
N ASN A 100 5.54 10.52 -16.85
CA ASN A 100 4.38 11.21 -17.41
C ASN A 100 4.75 12.39 -18.33
N PHE A 101 6.02 12.76 -18.41
CA PHE A 101 6.48 13.85 -19.27
C PHE A 101 6.22 13.63 -20.77
N PRO A 102 6.41 12.41 -21.34
CA PRO A 102 6.11 12.16 -22.76
C PRO A 102 4.65 12.44 -23.14
N LYS A 103 3.70 12.06 -22.28
CA LYS A 103 2.27 12.34 -22.49
C LYS A 103 1.94 13.83 -22.36
N TYR A 104 2.71 14.57 -21.56
CA TYR A 104 2.55 16.02 -21.41
C TYR A 104 3.00 16.79 -22.67
N CYS A 105 4.10 16.38 -23.31
CA CYS A 105 4.61 17.05 -24.51
C CYS A 105 3.93 16.59 -25.81
N GLU A 106 3.13 15.53 -25.80
CA GLU A 106 2.44 14.98 -26.97
C GLU A 106 1.63 16.03 -27.79
N PRO A 107 0.82 16.93 -27.18
CA PRO A 107 0.09 17.95 -27.95
C PRO A 107 1.01 18.99 -28.61
N VAL A 108 2.21 19.21 -28.05
CA VAL A 108 3.23 20.11 -28.62
C VAL A 108 3.87 19.44 -29.82
N ILE A 109 4.20 18.15 -29.72
CA ILE A 109 4.78 17.37 -30.82
C ILE A 109 3.79 17.24 -31.99
N LYS A 110 2.49 17.05 -31.70
CA LYS A 110 1.42 17.00 -32.71
C LYS A 110 1.09 18.36 -33.34
N GLY A 111 1.65 19.46 -32.84
CA GLY A 111 1.37 20.82 -33.31
C GLY A 111 -0.02 21.34 -32.94
N GLU A 112 -0.72 20.68 -32.02
CA GLU A 112 -2.05 21.07 -31.57
C GLU A 112 -2.00 22.20 -30.52
N ALA A 113 -0.89 22.32 -29.78
CA ALA A 113 -0.67 23.33 -28.76
C ALA A 113 0.76 23.89 -28.84
N SER A 114 0.93 25.16 -28.49
CA SER A 114 2.26 25.73 -28.29
C SER A 114 2.76 25.49 -26.86
N GLU A 115 4.07 25.64 -26.63
CA GLU A 115 4.66 25.57 -25.27
C GLU A 115 4.06 26.60 -24.30
N ARG A 116 3.48 27.69 -24.81
CA ARG A 116 2.88 28.76 -24.01
C ARG A 116 1.44 28.45 -23.59
N ASP A 117 0.79 27.47 -24.21
CA ASP A 117 -0.61 27.11 -23.97
C ASP A 117 -0.79 26.22 -22.72
N THR A 118 -0.29 26.69 -21.58
CA THR A 118 -0.27 25.97 -20.29
C THR A 118 -1.63 25.40 -19.89
N ARG A 119 -2.72 26.15 -20.11
CA ARG A 119 -4.08 25.69 -19.78
C ARG A 119 -4.54 24.51 -20.64
N LYS A 120 -4.17 24.48 -21.91
CA LYS A 120 -4.56 23.40 -22.83
C LYS A 120 -3.80 22.12 -22.48
N LEU A 121 -2.51 22.24 -22.19
CA LEU A 121 -1.67 21.14 -21.74
C LEU A 121 -2.11 20.60 -20.37
N TRP A 122 -2.47 21.48 -19.44
CA TRP A 122 -3.02 21.10 -18.14
C TRP A 122 -4.30 20.27 -18.27
N ARG A 123 -5.27 20.73 -19.06
CA ARG A 123 -6.54 20.00 -19.29
C ARG A 123 -6.33 18.63 -19.92
N ASN A 124 -5.29 18.46 -20.75
CA ASN A 124 -4.96 17.18 -21.37
C ASN A 124 -4.35 16.21 -20.35
N ILE A 125 -3.40 16.67 -19.54
CA ILE A 125 -2.60 15.80 -18.66
C ILE A 125 -3.25 15.54 -17.30
N GLU A 126 -4.05 16.47 -16.78
CA GLU A 126 -4.67 16.37 -15.45
C GLU A 126 -5.42 15.04 -15.21
N PRO A 127 -6.34 14.58 -16.09
CA PRO A 127 -7.03 13.31 -15.89
C PRO A 127 -6.06 12.11 -15.92
N HIS A 128 -5.02 12.18 -16.75
CA HIS A 128 -3.99 11.14 -16.85
C HIS A 128 -3.17 11.05 -15.56
N LEU A 129 -2.79 12.19 -14.96
CA LEU A 129 -2.07 12.22 -13.68
C LEU A 129 -2.90 11.67 -12.53
N LYS A 130 -4.20 11.99 -12.47
CA LYS A 130 -5.12 11.41 -11.47
C LYS A 130 -5.21 9.89 -11.59
N LYS A 131 -5.18 9.36 -12.81
CA LYS A 131 -5.16 7.92 -13.07
C LYS A 131 -3.82 7.29 -12.66
N ALA A 132 -2.70 7.92 -13.02
CA ALA A 132 -1.36 7.48 -12.61
C ALA A 132 -1.20 7.45 -11.08
N MET A 133 -1.85 8.36 -10.36
CA MET A 133 -1.89 8.38 -8.89
C MET A 133 -2.61 7.17 -8.30
N GLN A 134 -3.62 6.62 -8.98
CA GLN A 134 -4.36 5.46 -8.50
C GLN A 134 -3.66 4.13 -8.87
N THR A 135 -2.93 4.09 -9.97
CA THR A 135 -2.34 2.83 -10.48
C THR A 135 -0.84 2.72 -10.19
N VAL A 136 -0.03 3.66 -10.71
CA VAL A 136 1.43 3.59 -10.68
C VAL A 136 1.96 3.84 -9.28
N TYR A 137 1.41 4.82 -8.58
CA TYR A 137 1.80 5.10 -7.19
C TYR A 137 1.49 3.93 -6.25
N LEU A 138 0.36 3.25 -6.46
CA LEU A 138 0.01 2.02 -5.72
C LEU A 138 0.76 0.77 -6.21
N ARG A 139 1.63 0.93 -7.22
CA ARG A 139 2.41 -0.14 -7.89
C ARG A 139 1.54 -1.28 -8.42
N GLU A 140 0.30 -0.99 -8.82
CA GLU A 140 -0.59 -1.97 -9.44
C GLU A 140 -0.11 -2.35 -10.84
N ILE A 141 0.55 -1.41 -11.53
CA ILE A 141 1.08 -1.54 -12.89
C ILE A 141 2.57 -1.20 -12.84
N SER A 142 3.40 -2.01 -13.50
CA SER A 142 4.84 -1.73 -13.63
C SER A 142 5.10 -0.50 -14.49
N SER A 143 6.19 0.22 -14.23
CA SER A 143 6.63 1.37 -15.04
C SER A 143 6.80 1.00 -16.52
N SER A 144 7.31 -0.20 -16.82
CA SER A 144 7.48 -0.66 -18.21
C SER A 144 6.16 -0.97 -18.92
N GLN A 145 5.14 -1.40 -18.18
CA GLN A 145 3.79 -1.60 -18.74
C GLN A 145 3.10 -0.25 -18.98
N TRP A 146 3.31 0.72 -18.08
CA TRP A 146 2.78 2.07 -18.22
C TRP A 146 3.38 2.81 -19.42
N GLU A 147 4.69 2.69 -19.65
CA GLU A 147 5.34 3.27 -20.83
C GLU A 147 4.81 2.67 -22.14
N LYS A 148 4.54 1.35 -22.17
CA LYS A 148 3.93 0.70 -23.36
C LYS A 148 2.53 1.22 -23.63
N LEU A 149 1.71 1.36 -22.59
CA LEU A 149 0.36 1.94 -22.71
C LEU A 149 0.38 3.33 -23.34
N GLN A 150 1.34 4.17 -22.94
CA GLN A 150 1.49 5.51 -23.52
C GLN A 150 1.90 5.47 -25.00
N LYS A 151 2.71 4.49 -25.41
CA LYS A 151 3.18 4.33 -26.80
C LYS A 151 2.10 3.76 -27.72
N ASP A 152 1.33 2.81 -27.22
CA ASP A 152 0.30 2.10 -28.00
C ASP A 152 -1.05 2.84 -28.00
N ASP A 153 -1.11 4.06 -27.44
CA ASP A 153 -2.31 4.89 -27.18
C ASP A 153 -3.48 4.06 -26.60
N THR A 154 -3.14 3.04 -25.81
CA THR A 154 -4.09 2.10 -25.24
C THR A 154 -4.52 2.63 -23.88
N ASP A 155 -5.83 2.67 -23.65
CA ASP A 155 -6.37 3.23 -22.43
C ASP A 155 -5.86 2.45 -21.19
N PRO A 156 -5.21 3.12 -20.20
CA PRO A 156 -4.61 2.44 -19.06
C PRO A 156 -5.61 1.74 -18.12
N GLY A 157 -6.90 1.75 -18.44
CA GLY A 157 -7.95 1.08 -17.68
C GLY A 157 -8.24 -0.35 -18.16
N GLN A 158 -7.62 -0.78 -19.27
CA GLN A 158 -7.77 -2.12 -19.82
C GLN A 158 -6.78 -3.14 -19.24
N LEU A 159 -5.72 -2.69 -18.56
CA LEU A 159 -4.80 -3.59 -17.87
C LEU A 159 -5.32 -3.89 -16.46
N GLU A 160 -5.61 -5.15 -16.22
CA GLU A 160 -5.83 -5.68 -14.88
C GLU A 160 -4.52 -5.60 -14.09
N GLY A 161 -4.44 -4.64 -13.16
CA GLY A 161 -3.31 -4.51 -12.23
C GLY A 161 -3.24 -5.70 -11.27
N LEU A 162 -2.17 -5.77 -10.46
CA LEU A 162 -1.98 -6.87 -9.50
C LEU A 162 -3.19 -7.14 -8.59
N SER A 163 -3.95 -6.09 -8.26
CA SER A 163 -5.16 -6.15 -7.43
C SER A 163 -6.36 -6.83 -8.10
N ALA A 164 -6.38 -6.94 -9.43
CA ALA A 164 -7.44 -7.62 -10.16
C ALA A 164 -7.33 -9.15 -10.12
N TYR A 165 -6.13 -9.71 -9.81
CA TYR A 165 -5.91 -11.15 -9.63
C TYR A 165 -6.44 -11.69 -8.29
N THR A 166 -7.60 -11.21 -7.84
CA THR A 166 -8.29 -11.74 -6.65
C THR A 166 -9.01 -13.07 -6.93
N HIS A 167 -9.10 -13.47 -8.19
CA HIS A 167 -9.68 -14.75 -8.58
C HIS A 167 -8.66 -15.88 -8.52
N VAL A 168 -8.64 -16.60 -7.40
CA VAL A 168 -7.79 -17.78 -7.20
C VAL A 168 -8.60 -19.05 -7.46
N GLU A 169 -8.11 -19.90 -8.36
CA GLU A 169 -8.69 -21.23 -8.57
C GLU A 169 -8.33 -22.16 -7.41
N LEU A 170 -9.36 -22.65 -6.71
CA LEU A 170 -9.24 -23.54 -5.57
C LEU A 170 -10.00 -24.86 -5.82
N PRO A 171 -9.54 -26.00 -5.27
CA PRO A 171 -10.32 -27.23 -5.27
C PRO A 171 -11.70 -27.03 -4.61
N TYR A 172 -12.69 -27.83 -5.02
CA TYR A 172 -14.07 -27.71 -4.55
C TYR A 172 -14.20 -27.65 -3.02
N TYR A 173 -13.65 -28.64 -2.31
CA TYR A 173 -13.71 -28.67 -0.84
C TYR A 173 -12.91 -27.55 -0.19
N SER A 174 -11.78 -27.13 -0.78
CA SER A 174 -11.01 -25.98 -0.30
C SER A 174 -11.81 -24.68 -0.36
N LYS A 175 -12.63 -24.45 -1.41
CA LYS A 175 -13.54 -23.30 -1.48
C LYS A 175 -14.54 -23.31 -0.33
N PHE A 176 -15.17 -24.46 -0.05
CA PHE A 176 -16.12 -24.59 1.04
C PHE A 176 -15.48 -24.47 2.42
N ILE A 177 -14.27 -25.00 2.63
CA ILE A 177 -13.51 -24.83 3.87
C ILE A 177 -13.20 -23.35 4.10
N LEU A 178 -12.76 -22.62 3.05
CA LEU A 178 -12.46 -21.19 3.13
C LEU A 178 -13.72 -20.36 3.47
N ILE A 179 -14.84 -20.65 2.80
CA ILE A 179 -16.12 -19.97 3.06
C ILE A 179 -16.62 -20.29 4.48
N ALA A 180 -16.53 -21.56 4.92
CA ALA A 180 -16.90 -21.96 6.27
C ALA A 180 -16.04 -21.27 7.34
N ALA A 181 -14.72 -21.14 7.09
CA ALA A 181 -13.80 -20.43 7.96
C ALA A 181 -14.12 -18.94 8.04
N TYR A 182 -14.43 -18.31 6.91
CA TYR A 182 -14.88 -16.91 6.87
C TYR A 182 -16.18 -16.72 7.67
N LEU A 183 -17.17 -17.59 7.47
CA LEU A 183 -18.44 -17.56 8.21
C LEU A 183 -18.22 -17.78 9.71
N ALA A 184 -17.34 -18.69 10.10
CA ALA A 184 -17.01 -18.94 11.51
C ALA A 184 -16.31 -17.72 12.15
N SER A 185 -15.44 -17.06 11.40
CA SER A 185 -14.64 -15.92 11.88
C SER A 185 -15.47 -14.64 12.08
N TYR A 186 -16.32 -14.29 11.11
CA TYR A 186 -17.05 -13.01 11.14
C TYR A 186 -18.43 -13.09 11.80
N ASN A 187 -19.02 -14.28 11.92
CA ASN A 187 -20.28 -14.46 12.62
C ASN A 187 -20.06 -14.85 14.10
N PRO A 188 -20.78 -14.24 15.05
CA PRO A 188 -20.76 -14.67 16.44
C PRO A 188 -21.27 -16.11 16.61
N ALA A 189 -20.63 -16.92 17.47
CA ALA A 189 -21.03 -18.32 17.71
C ALA A 189 -22.51 -18.48 18.14
N ARG A 190 -23.07 -17.47 18.82
CA ARG A 190 -24.50 -17.45 19.19
C ARG A 190 -25.47 -17.47 18.00
N THR A 191 -25.03 -17.01 16.83
CA THR A 191 -25.86 -16.98 15.61
C THR A 191 -25.79 -18.26 14.80
N ASP A 192 -24.83 -19.15 15.08
CA ASP A 192 -24.63 -20.37 14.28
C ASP A 192 -25.88 -21.25 14.26
N LYS A 193 -26.54 -21.41 15.41
CA LYS A 193 -27.79 -22.18 15.51
C LYS A 193 -28.87 -21.62 14.57
N ARG A 194 -28.91 -20.31 14.35
CA ARG A 194 -29.90 -19.67 13.47
C ARG A 194 -29.59 -19.92 12.00
N PHE A 195 -28.31 -19.87 11.63
CA PHE A 195 -27.87 -19.93 10.24
C PHE A 195 -27.71 -21.36 9.72
N PHE A 196 -27.25 -22.28 10.57
CA PHE A 196 -26.77 -23.60 10.15
C PHE A 196 -27.63 -24.77 10.66
N LEU A 197 -28.50 -24.56 11.67
CA LEU A 197 -29.37 -25.63 12.17
C LEU A 197 -30.77 -25.54 11.53
N LYS A 198 -31.18 -26.61 10.83
CA LYS A 198 -32.57 -26.78 10.37
C LYS A 198 -33.49 -26.90 11.60
N HIS A 199 -34.60 -26.17 11.62
CA HIS A 199 -35.56 -26.11 12.75
C HIS A 199 -35.01 -25.51 14.07
N HIS A 200 -34.21 -24.44 13.98
CA HIS A 200 -33.59 -23.73 15.11
C HIS A 200 -34.53 -23.10 16.17
N GLY A 201 -35.86 -23.17 16.00
CA GLY A 201 -36.84 -22.62 16.94
C GLY A 201 -36.77 -21.08 17.10
N LYS A 202 -37.59 -20.54 18.00
CA LYS A 202 -37.59 -19.10 18.32
C LYS A 202 -36.47 -18.79 19.32
N ILE A 203 -35.52 -17.93 18.95
CA ILE A 203 -34.50 -17.42 19.89
C ILE A 203 -35.20 -16.53 20.92
N LYS A 204 -35.12 -16.91 22.21
CA LYS A 204 -35.55 -16.04 23.30
C LYS A 204 -34.67 -14.80 23.30
N LYS A 205 -35.25 -13.63 23.01
CA LYS A 205 -34.57 -12.33 23.16
C LYS A 205 -34.38 -12.08 24.66
N THR A 206 -33.21 -12.43 25.19
CA THR A 206 -32.80 -11.92 26.50
C THR A 206 -32.49 -10.43 26.34
N ASN A 207 -33.22 -9.58 27.06
CA ASN A 207 -33.01 -8.14 27.10
C ASN A 207 -31.66 -7.82 27.75
N PHE A 208 -30.58 -7.95 26.98
CA PHE A 208 -29.30 -7.40 27.35
C PHE A 208 -29.30 -5.95 26.88
N LEU A 209 -29.10 -5.01 27.81
CA LEU A 209 -28.74 -3.64 27.49
C LEU A 209 -27.60 -3.72 26.48
N LYS A 210 -27.88 -3.37 25.23
CA LYS A 210 -26.85 -3.30 24.18
C LYS A 210 -25.87 -2.21 24.60
N LYS A 211 -24.88 -2.56 25.42
CA LYS A 211 -23.65 -1.78 25.56
C LYS A 211 -23.22 -1.53 24.12
N HIS A 212 -23.08 -0.25 23.75
CA HIS A 212 -22.91 0.24 22.40
C HIS A 212 -21.73 -0.43 21.66
N GLU A 213 -21.89 -1.67 21.22
CA GLU A 213 -21.02 -2.33 20.24
C GLU A 213 -21.51 -1.85 18.87
N LYS A 214 -21.31 -0.53 18.65
CA LYS A 214 -21.70 0.19 17.44
C LYS A 214 -20.76 -0.09 16.26
N THR A 215 -19.64 -0.77 16.51
CA THR A 215 -18.67 -1.17 15.51
C THR A 215 -19.04 -2.54 14.94
N SER A 216 -19.25 -2.59 13.62
CA SER A 216 -19.46 -3.83 12.88
C SER A 216 -18.31 -4.81 13.13
N ASN A 217 -18.60 -6.10 13.32
CA ASN A 217 -17.56 -7.13 13.48
C ASN A 217 -16.56 -7.13 12.32
N HIS A 218 -16.97 -6.72 11.12
CA HIS A 218 -16.08 -6.60 9.97
C HIS A 218 -14.99 -5.52 10.15
N LEU A 219 -15.24 -4.50 10.97
CA LEU A 219 -14.26 -3.45 11.28
C LEU A 219 -13.29 -3.87 12.40
N LEU A 220 -13.68 -4.84 13.23
CA LEU A 220 -12.84 -5.37 14.31
C LEU A 220 -11.87 -6.45 13.83
N GLY A 221 -12.08 -6.97 12.62
CA GLY A 221 -11.27 -8.03 12.02
C GLY A 221 -11.74 -9.45 12.38
N PRO A 222 -11.01 -10.46 11.88
CA PRO A 222 -11.38 -11.87 12.01
C PRO A 222 -11.27 -12.36 13.46
N LYS A 223 -12.25 -13.16 13.91
CA LYS A 223 -12.25 -13.75 15.27
C LYS A 223 -11.76 -15.20 15.22
N LEU A 224 -11.09 -15.62 16.30
CA LEU A 224 -10.68 -17.01 16.49
C LEU A 224 -11.92 -17.92 16.60
N PHE A 225 -11.85 -19.10 16.00
CA PHE A 225 -12.88 -20.13 16.08
C PHE A 225 -12.26 -21.52 16.25
N PRO A 226 -12.88 -22.42 17.03
CA PRO A 226 -12.39 -23.77 17.19
C PRO A 226 -12.63 -24.60 15.92
N LEU A 227 -11.81 -25.64 15.73
CA LEU A 227 -11.93 -26.55 14.59
C LEU A 227 -13.32 -27.19 14.50
N ASP A 228 -13.87 -27.60 15.63
CA ASP A 228 -15.17 -28.29 15.66
C ASP A 228 -16.26 -27.41 15.07
N ARG A 229 -16.19 -26.10 15.32
CA ARG A 229 -17.11 -25.10 14.76
C ARG A 229 -16.93 -24.95 13.25
N LEU A 230 -15.69 -24.98 12.75
CA LEU A 230 -15.41 -24.97 11.31
C LEU A 230 -16.01 -26.18 10.62
N LEU A 231 -15.78 -27.39 11.15
CA LEU A 231 -16.30 -28.64 10.58
C LEU A 231 -17.83 -28.68 10.63
N ALA A 232 -18.43 -28.23 11.74
CA ALA A 232 -19.88 -28.14 11.86
C ALA A 232 -20.49 -27.19 10.82
N ILE A 233 -19.87 -26.03 10.58
CA ILE A 233 -20.31 -25.11 9.52
C ILE A 233 -20.08 -25.74 8.14
N LEU A 234 -18.91 -26.34 7.88
CA LEU A 234 -18.57 -27.00 6.62
C LEU A 234 -19.60 -28.07 6.24
N TYR A 235 -19.92 -28.97 7.17
CA TYR A 235 -20.91 -30.02 6.94
C TYR A 235 -22.34 -29.49 6.83
N SER A 236 -22.62 -28.29 7.34
CA SER A 236 -23.91 -27.64 7.16
C SER A 236 -24.07 -26.96 5.81
N ILE A 237 -22.98 -26.48 5.20
CA ILE A 237 -23.01 -25.71 3.94
C ILE A 237 -22.76 -26.57 2.69
N VAL A 238 -22.15 -27.75 2.85
CA VAL A 238 -21.93 -28.69 1.75
C VAL A 238 -23.16 -29.60 1.63
N ASP A 239 -23.80 -29.61 0.46
CA ASP A 239 -25.01 -30.41 0.21
C ASP A 239 -24.75 -31.93 0.14
N SER A 240 -23.51 -32.33 -0.15
CA SER A 240 -23.10 -33.74 -0.21
C SER A 240 -22.64 -34.26 1.15
N ARG A 241 -22.85 -35.57 1.40
CA ARG A 241 -22.27 -36.22 2.58
C ARG A 241 -20.75 -36.29 2.43
N VAL A 242 -20.05 -35.42 3.14
CA VAL A 242 -18.59 -35.39 3.17
C VAL A 242 -18.07 -36.33 4.25
N ALA A 243 -17.38 -37.41 3.87
CA ALA A 243 -16.67 -38.25 4.83
C ALA A 243 -15.42 -37.53 5.35
N PRO A 244 -15.11 -37.58 6.66
CA PRO A 244 -13.88 -37.01 7.22
C PRO A 244 -12.66 -37.82 6.76
N THR A 245 -12.12 -37.49 5.58
CA THR A 245 -10.94 -38.13 5.01
C THR A 245 -9.66 -37.37 5.39
N ALA A 246 -8.53 -38.08 5.44
CA ALA A 246 -7.21 -37.47 5.69
C ALA A 246 -6.91 -36.33 4.69
N ASN A 247 -7.42 -36.41 3.46
CA ASN A 247 -7.26 -35.39 2.43
C ASN A 247 -7.92 -34.05 2.81
N ILE A 248 -9.06 -34.07 3.49
CA ILE A 248 -9.74 -32.83 3.95
C ILE A 248 -8.95 -32.18 5.09
N PHE A 249 -8.40 -32.98 6.01
CA PHE A 249 -7.54 -32.47 7.07
C PHE A 249 -6.18 -31.98 6.53
N SER A 250 -5.64 -32.63 5.50
CA SER A 250 -4.42 -32.19 4.81
C SER A 250 -4.62 -30.90 4.03
N GLN A 251 -5.76 -30.75 3.34
CA GLN A 251 -6.13 -29.53 2.63
C GLN A 251 -6.28 -28.31 3.57
N ARG A 252 -6.48 -28.55 4.87
CA ARG A 252 -6.51 -27.50 5.90
C ARG A 252 -5.10 -27.11 6.39
N MET A 253 -4.15 -28.06 6.42
CA MET A 253 -2.79 -27.84 6.96
C MET A 253 -1.87 -27.08 6.01
N HIS A 254 -2.25 -26.94 4.74
CA HIS A 254 -1.47 -26.23 3.72
C HIS A 254 -1.82 -24.75 3.57
N TRP A 255 -2.59 -24.18 4.52
CA TRP A 255 -2.95 -22.76 4.57
C TRP A 255 -2.62 -22.14 5.92
#